data_AF-A0AAX1G1K8-F1
#
_entry.id   AF-A0AAX1G1K8-F1
#
_cell.length_a   1.000
_cell.length_b   1.000
_cell.length_c   1.000
_cell.angle_alpha   90.00
_cell.angle_beta   90.00
_cell.angle_gamma   90.00
#
_symmetry.space_group_name_H-M   'P 1'
#
loop_
_entity.id
_entity.type
_entity.pdbx_description
1 polymer ?
#
loop_
_entity_poly.entity_id
_entity_poly.type
_entity_poly.pdbx_seq_one_letter_code
_entity_poly.pdbx_strand_id
1 'polypeptide(L)'
;MQEAERLKKEVCFAVYSRFAQMASSGEEKVLKGAGMSDFLITRLAHMSLKEMNTQSLRRVSAIDMDGVIETLFSEVFEMPDEWREFLTHGATNKMMKHYFGARPADCQYCRGELNISVSFRGRAIGHKKHSEVCESLHKVLKDVDDFRTLSSDVLLAIAKEHQVSLGALWNQFEKWERVNEQEKNPA
;
A
#
# COMPACT_ATOMS: atom_id res chain seq x y z
N MET A 1 5.45 9.16 6.43
CA MET A 1 6.81 8.73 6.00
C MET A 1 7.82 8.76 7.14
N GLN A 2 7.91 9.83 7.95
CA GLN A 2 8.83 9.90 9.11
C GLN A 2 8.52 8.91 10.24
N GLU A 3 7.25 8.66 10.54
CA GLU A 3 6.86 7.75 11.64
C GLU A 3 7.18 6.28 11.35
N ALA A 4 7.04 5.86 10.09
CA ALA A 4 7.40 4.52 9.64
C ALA A 4 8.90 4.25 9.76
N GLU A 5 9.74 5.23 9.37
CA GLU A 5 11.20 5.14 9.53
C GLU A 5 11.62 5.12 11.01
N ARG A 6 10.92 5.91 11.86
CA ARG A 6 11.13 5.88 13.31
C ARG A 6 10.79 4.50 13.88
N LEU A 7 9.63 3.94 13.53
CA LEU A 7 9.23 2.60 13.99
C LEU A 7 10.21 1.52 13.52
N LYS A 8 10.64 1.57 12.25
CA LYS A 8 11.63 0.64 11.70
C LYS A 8 12.94 0.68 12.49
N LYS A 9 13.41 1.86 12.87
CA LYS A 9 14.60 2.02 13.71
C LYS A 9 14.43 1.37 15.09
N GLU A 10 13.30 1.60 15.76
CA GLU A 10 13.01 1.02 17.07
C GLU A 10 12.95 -0.51 17.01
N VAL A 11 12.29 -1.07 15.99
CA VAL A 11 12.21 -2.53 15.78
C VAL A 11 13.61 -3.11 15.52
N CYS A 12 14.40 -2.50 14.63
CA CYS A 12 15.79 -2.92 14.40
C CYS A 12 16.61 -2.89 15.70
N PHE A 13 16.48 -1.82 16.49
CA PHE A 13 17.20 -1.71 17.76
C PHE A 13 16.78 -2.77 18.77
N ALA A 14 15.47 -3.07 18.88
CA ALA A 14 14.95 -4.12 19.74
C ALA A 14 15.49 -5.51 19.34
N VAL A 15 15.52 -5.80 18.04
CA VAL A 15 16.04 -7.06 17.49
C VAL A 15 17.55 -7.20 17.76
N TYR A 16 18.35 -6.15 17.47
CA TYR A 16 19.78 -6.16 17.79
C TYR A 16 20.05 -6.33 19.29
N SER A 17 19.27 -5.66 20.14
CA SER A 17 19.39 -5.74 21.59
C SER A 17 19.10 -7.15 22.09
N ARG A 18 18.09 -7.82 21.51
CA ARG A 18 17.78 -9.22 21.85
C ARG A 18 18.91 -10.16 21.42
N PHE A 19 19.47 -10.01 20.23
CA PHE A 19 20.60 -10.85 19.82
C PHE A 19 21.87 -10.62 20.66
N ALA A 20 22.16 -9.37 21.03
CA ALA A 20 23.26 -9.05 21.95
C ALA A 20 23.04 -9.69 23.34
N GLN A 21 21.81 -9.66 23.84
CA GLN A 21 21.45 -10.34 25.08
C GLN A 21 21.66 -11.86 24.97
N MET A 22 21.12 -12.49 23.92
CA MET A 22 21.26 -13.93 23.66
C MET A 22 22.73 -14.36 23.57
N ALA A 23 23.56 -13.57 22.89
CA ALA A 23 25.00 -13.80 22.77
C ALA A 23 25.72 -13.67 24.13
N SER A 24 25.23 -12.80 25.01
CA SER A 24 25.82 -12.56 26.35
C SER A 24 25.33 -13.53 27.42
N SER A 25 24.13 -14.12 27.26
CA SER A 25 23.48 -14.99 28.24
C SER A 25 23.68 -16.49 27.99
N GLY A 26 24.61 -16.86 27.10
CA GLY A 26 24.93 -18.26 26.83
C GLY A 26 23.98 -18.99 25.87
N GLU A 27 23.13 -18.25 25.13
CA GLU A 27 22.23 -18.81 24.11
C GLU A 27 22.93 -19.01 22.75
N GLU A 28 24.27 -19.09 22.74
CA GLU A 28 25.07 -19.19 21.51
C GLU A 28 24.68 -20.38 20.61
N LYS A 29 24.27 -21.51 21.22
CA LYS A 29 23.84 -22.70 20.47
C LYS A 29 22.62 -22.40 19.58
N VAL A 30 21.70 -21.56 20.06
CA VAL A 30 20.51 -21.14 19.30
C VAL A 30 20.93 -20.24 18.14
N LEU A 31 21.84 -19.29 18.39
CA LEU A 31 22.35 -18.37 17.36
C LEU A 31 23.14 -19.12 16.27
N LYS A 32 23.98 -20.09 16.66
CA LYS A 32 24.70 -20.96 15.70
C LYS A 32 23.75 -21.86 14.92
N GLY A 33 22.72 -22.40 15.58
CA GLY A 33 21.66 -23.18 14.93
C GLY A 33 20.88 -22.37 13.87
N ALA A 34 20.78 -21.06 14.06
CA ALA A 34 20.22 -20.12 13.09
C ALA A 34 21.23 -19.65 12.00
N GLY A 35 22.45 -20.20 11.98
CA GLY A 35 23.47 -19.90 10.97
C GLY A 35 24.36 -18.70 11.26
N MET A 36 24.34 -18.13 12.48
CA MET A 36 25.27 -17.05 12.85
C MET A 36 26.68 -17.59 13.11
N SER A 37 27.69 -16.87 12.62
CA SER A 37 29.11 -17.24 12.84
C SER A 37 29.59 -16.86 14.24
N ASP A 38 30.60 -17.57 14.74
CA ASP A 38 31.24 -17.29 16.04
C ASP A 38 31.76 -15.85 16.15
N PHE A 39 32.26 -15.31 15.04
CA PHE A 39 32.69 -13.91 14.95
C PHE A 39 31.53 -12.94 15.20
N LEU A 40 30.37 -13.18 14.60
CA LEU A 40 29.20 -12.31 14.78
C LEU A 40 28.64 -12.41 16.20
N ILE A 41 28.59 -13.61 16.76
CA ILE A 41 28.12 -13.86 18.14
C ILE A 41 29.03 -13.15 19.14
N THR A 42 30.35 -13.31 18.99
CA THR A 42 31.34 -12.64 19.86
C THR A 42 31.21 -11.12 19.76
N ARG A 43 31.02 -10.58 18.55
CA ARG A 43 30.83 -9.16 18.33
C ARG A 43 29.53 -8.63 18.95
N LEU A 44 28.44 -9.40 18.90
CA LEU A 44 27.17 -9.05 19.52
C LEU A 44 27.26 -9.02 21.05
N ALA A 45 27.96 -9.99 21.66
CA ALA A 45 28.15 -10.08 23.11
C ALA A 45 28.92 -8.87 23.71
N HIS A 46 29.76 -8.23 22.91
CA HIS A 46 30.60 -7.11 23.35
C HIS A 46 30.14 -5.75 22.81
N MET A 47 28.98 -5.68 22.15
CA MET A 47 28.52 -4.45 21.51
C MET A 47 27.92 -3.49 22.55
N SER A 48 28.40 -2.24 22.56
CA SER A 48 27.81 -1.19 23.41
C SER A 48 26.45 -0.74 22.90
N LEU A 49 25.65 -0.14 23.79
CA LEU A 49 24.34 0.44 23.44
C LEU A 49 24.44 1.49 22.32
N LYS A 50 25.52 2.28 22.32
CA LYS A 50 25.80 3.30 21.29
C LYS A 50 26.10 2.65 19.94
N GLU A 51 26.85 1.55 19.93
CA GLU A 51 27.15 0.80 18.72
C GLU A 51 25.90 0.10 18.18
N MET A 52 25.07 -0.49 19.03
CA MET A 52 23.78 -1.09 18.62
C MET A 52 22.86 -0.05 17.96
N ASN A 53 22.72 1.15 18.56
CA ASN A 53 21.94 2.24 17.97
C ASN A 53 22.56 2.77 16.65
N THR A 54 23.88 2.67 16.49
CA THR A 54 24.55 3.06 15.25
C THR A 54 24.40 1.99 14.17
N GLN A 55 24.40 0.70 14.53
CA GLN A 55 24.22 -0.41 13.60
C GLN A 55 22.76 -0.55 13.16
N SER A 56 21.78 -0.30 14.05
CA SER A 56 20.36 -0.25 13.65
C SER A 56 20.04 0.85 12.64
N LEU A 57 20.90 1.88 12.57
CA LEU A 57 20.84 2.96 11.58
C LEU A 57 21.55 2.64 10.26
N ARG A 58 22.43 1.64 10.23
CA ARG A 58 23.12 1.23 9.00
C ARG A 58 22.23 0.23 8.25
N ARG A 59 21.85 0.56 7.02
CA ARG A 59 21.21 -0.37 6.08
C ARG A 59 22.16 -1.55 5.78
N VAL A 60 22.19 -2.56 6.64
CA VAL A 60 23.01 -3.77 6.42
C VAL A 60 22.15 -5.01 6.68
N SER A 61 21.24 -5.25 5.74
CA SER A 61 21.02 -6.48 4.95
C SER A 61 21.32 -7.89 5.49
N ALA A 62 21.51 -8.13 6.80
CA ALA A 62 21.65 -9.50 7.32
C ALA A 62 20.29 -10.14 7.66
N ILE A 63 19.32 -9.32 8.05
CA ILE A 63 17.97 -9.75 8.39
C ILE A 63 17.04 -8.94 7.51
N ASP A 64 16.21 -9.65 6.75
CA ASP A 64 15.12 -9.05 6.00
C ASP A 64 14.06 -8.56 6.98
N MET A 65 14.32 -7.39 7.56
CA MET A 65 13.40 -6.75 8.49
C MET A 65 12.08 -6.37 7.82
N ASP A 66 12.10 -6.14 6.50
CA ASP A 66 10.87 -5.89 5.75
C ASP A 66 10.03 -7.18 5.67
N GLY A 67 10.65 -8.34 5.41
CA GLY A 67 10.00 -9.66 5.48
C GLY A 67 9.56 -10.08 6.90
N VAL A 68 10.31 -9.73 7.95
CA VAL A 68 9.93 -9.97 9.36
C VAL A 68 8.75 -9.09 9.76
N ILE A 69 8.76 -7.81 9.39
CA ILE A 69 7.62 -6.91 9.59
C ILE A 69 6.42 -7.46 8.81
N GLU A 70 6.58 -7.82 7.54
CA GLU A 70 5.50 -8.42 6.76
C GLU A 70 4.95 -9.70 7.39
N THR A 71 5.78 -10.56 7.98
CA THR A 71 5.35 -11.80 8.64
C THR A 71 4.70 -11.55 10.01
N LEU A 72 5.17 -10.56 10.77
CA LEU A 72 4.59 -10.21 12.07
C LEU A 72 3.25 -9.48 11.93
N PHE A 73 3.04 -8.80 10.80
CA PHE A 73 1.81 -8.08 10.48
C PHE A 73 0.92 -8.82 9.45
N SER A 74 1.36 -9.96 8.89
CA SER A 74 0.59 -10.72 7.88
C SER A 74 -0.63 -11.42 8.46
N GLU A 75 -0.57 -11.86 9.72
CA GLU A 75 -1.72 -12.49 10.40
C GLU A 75 -2.78 -11.47 10.88
N VAL A 76 -2.49 -10.17 10.79
CA VAL A 76 -3.37 -9.09 11.30
C VAL A 76 -3.77 -8.11 10.19
N PHE A 77 -3.68 -8.52 8.92
CA PHE A 77 -4.24 -7.70 7.85
C PHE A 77 -5.77 -7.87 7.82
N GLU A 78 -6.45 -7.09 8.65
CA GLU A 78 -7.88 -6.87 8.52
C GLU A 78 -8.12 -5.76 7.48
N MET A 79 -8.87 -6.09 6.43
CA MET A 79 -9.19 -5.14 5.37
C MET A 79 -10.04 -3.99 5.94
N PRO A 80 -9.57 -2.73 5.88
CA PRO A 80 -10.35 -1.58 6.32
C PRO A 80 -11.70 -1.50 5.60
N ASP A 81 -12.75 -1.04 6.29
CA ASP A 81 -14.10 -0.95 5.71
C ASP A 81 -14.15 -0.06 4.48
N GLU A 82 -13.41 1.06 4.50
CA GLU A 82 -13.28 1.96 3.35
C GLU A 82 -12.68 1.23 2.13
N TRP A 83 -11.68 0.38 2.34
CA TRP A 83 -11.07 -0.41 1.26
C TRP A 83 -12.04 -1.45 0.76
N ARG A 84 -12.73 -2.14 1.66
CA ARG A 84 -13.77 -3.13 1.32
C ARG A 84 -14.83 -2.50 0.45
N GLU A 85 -15.29 -1.31 0.81
CA GLU A 85 -16.30 -0.59 0.06
C GLU A 85 -15.78 -0.17 -1.32
N PHE A 86 -14.60 0.45 -1.39
CA PHE A 86 -14.01 0.90 -2.65
C PHE A 86 -13.71 -0.26 -3.62
N LEU A 87 -13.13 -1.35 -3.10
CA LEU A 87 -12.79 -2.53 -3.88
C LEU A 87 -14.04 -3.27 -4.36
N THR A 88 -15.09 -3.36 -3.54
CA THR A 88 -16.39 -3.93 -3.93
C THR A 88 -17.03 -3.17 -5.10
N HIS A 89 -16.74 -1.87 -5.23
CA HIS A 89 -17.23 -1.03 -6.34
C HIS A 89 -16.22 -0.90 -7.49
N GLY A 90 -15.22 -1.79 -7.55
CA GLY A 90 -14.36 -1.94 -8.73
C GLY A 90 -13.21 -0.94 -8.81
N ALA A 91 -12.70 -0.47 -7.68
CA ALA A 91 -11.50 0.36 -7.63
C ALA A 91 -10.28 -0.39 -8.21
N THR A 92 -9.43 0.33 -8.96
CA THR A 92 -8.17 -0.22 -9.52
C THR A 92 -7.01 -0.08 -8.53
N ASN A 93 -5.91 -0.80 -8.76
CA ASN A 93 -4.69 -0.63 -7.95
C ASN A 93 -4.17 0.81 -7.99
N LYS A 94 -4.36 1.53 -9.11
CA LYS A 94 -3.98 2.94 -9.24
C LYS A 94 -4.80 3.81 -8.28
N MET A 95 -6.12 3.60 -8.24
CA MET A 95 -7.01 4.33 -7.32
C MET A 95 -6.73 3.98 -5.86
N MET A 96 -6.54 2.70 -5.53
CA MET A 96 -6.25 2.27 -4.17
C MET A 96 -4.93 2.86 -3.65
N LYS A 97 -3.90 2.92 -4.50
CA LYS A 97 -2.65 3.60 -4.18
C LYS A 97 -2.86 5.10 -4.01
N HIS A 98 -3.65 5.73 -4.88
CA HIS A 98 -3.90 7.16 -4.86
C HIS A 98 -4.64 7.60 -3.59
N TYR A 99 -5.76 6.95 -3.26
CA TYR A 99 -6.61 7.34 -2.14
C TYR A 99 -6.14 6.82 -0.78
N PHE A 100 -5.54 5.62 -0.75
CA PHE A 100 -5.25 4.93 0.51
C PHE A 100 -3.78 4.52 0.68
N GLY A 101 -2.90 4.85 -0.28
CA GLY A 101 -1.51 4.41 -0.25
C GLY A 101 -1.34 2.89 -0.35
N ALA A 102 -2.39 2.16 -0.76
CA ALA A 102 -2.42 0.71 -0.76
C ALA A 102 -1.41 0.10 -1.74
N ARG A 103 -0.82 -1.04 -1.36
CA ARG A 103 0.09 -1.79 -2.24
C ARG A 103 -0.72 -2.69 -3.18
N PRO A 104 -0.22 -2.96 -4.40
CA PRO A 104 -0.89 -3.87 -5.33
C PRO A 104 -1.12 -5.28 -4.77
N ALA A 105 -0.19 -5.80 -3.97
CA ALA A 105 -0.29 -7.12 -3.34
C ALA A 105 -1.46 -7.20 -2.35
N ASP A 106 -1.59 -6.20 -1.46
CA ASP A 106 -2.69 -6.11 -0.50
C ASP A 106 -4.04 -6.02 -1.22
N CYS A 107 -4.12 -5.22 -2.29
CA CYS A 107 -5.33 -5.09 -3.10
C CYS A 107 -5.71 -6.40 -3.81
N GLN A 108 -4.72 -7.19 -4.25
CA GLN A 108 -4.96 -8.49 -4.89
C GLN A 108 -5.51 -9.50 -3.88
N TYR A 109 -4.90 -9.56 -2.69
CA TYR A 109 -5.39 -10.36 -1.58
C TYR A 109 -6.84 -9.99 -1.21
N CYS A 110 -7.10 -8.71 -0.94
CA CYS A 110 -8.44 -8.21 -0.60
C CYS A 110 -9.50 -8.60 -1.63
N ARG A 111 -9.21 -8.45 -2.93
CA ARG A 111 -10.18 -8.79 -3.99
C ARG A 111 -10.50 -10.29 -4.06
N GLY A 112 -9.60 -11.15 -3.60
CA GLY A 112 -9.86 -12.59 -3.48
C GLY A 112 -10.97 -12.90 -2.48
N GLU A 113 -11.10 -12.08 -1.44
CA GLU A 113 -12.07 -12.23 -0.35
C GLU A 113 -13.42 -11.52 -0.62
N LEU A 114 -13.55 -10.81 -1.75
CA LEU A 114 -14.73 -9.99 -2.06
C LEU A 114 -15.59 -10.58 -3.17
N ASN A 115 -16.90 -10.61 -2.94
CA ASN A 115 -17.87 -10.94 -3.99
C ASN A 115 -18.32 -9.66 -4.73
N ILE A 116 -17.58 -9.30 -5.78
CA ILE A 116 -17.82 -8.08 -6.57
C ILE A 116 -18.95 -8.31 -7.58
N SER A 117 -19.98 -7.45 -7.61
CA SER A 117 -21.05 -7.54 -8.62
C SER A 117 -20.53 -7.34 -10.06
N VAL A 118 -21.19 -7.96 -11.04
CA VAL A 118 -20.82 -7.86 -12.47
C VAL A 118 -20.76 -6.40 -12.95
N SER A 119 -21.67 -5.54 -12.47
CA SER A 119 -21.70 -4.11 -12.79
C SER A 119 -20.40 -3.37 -12.43
N PHE A 120 -19.73 -3.82 -11.36
CA PHE A 120 -18.50 -3.21 -10.84
C PHE A 120 -17.21 -3.88 -11.36
N ARG A 121 -17.30 -4.90 -12.21
CA ARG A 121 -16.12 -5.54 -12.84
C ARG A 121 -15.74 -4.92 -14.18
N GLY A 122 -16.63 -4.15 -14.79
CA GLY A 122 -16.41 -3.52 -16.10
C GLY A 122 -15.22 -2.56 -16.08
N ARG A 123 -14.49 -2.44 -17.20
CA ARG A 123 -13.39 -1.45 -17.35
C ARG A 123 -13.77 -0.22 -18.18
N ALA A 124 -15.00 -0.20 -18.70
CA ALA A 124 -15.53 0.88 -19.51
C ALA A 124 -17.00 1.10 -19.16
N ILE A 125 -17.45 2.34 -19.32
CA ILE A 125 -18.86 2.71 -19.15
C ILE A 125 -19.63 2.17 -20.35
N GLY A 126 -20.70 1.40 -20.10
CA GLY A 126 -21.54 0.84 -21.16
C GLY A 126 -22.26 1.93 -21.94
N HIS A 127 -22.40 1.74 -23.26
CA HIS A 127 -22.99 2.73 -24.18
C HIS A 127 -24.32 3.32 -23.70
N LYS A 128 -25.19 2.48 -23.12
CA LYS A 128 -26.52 2.90 -22.64
C LYS A 128 -26.48 3.91 -21.49
N LYS A 129 -25.45 3.88 -20.65
CA LYS A 129 -25.30 4.76 -19.47
C LYS A 129 -24.28 5.87 -19.70
N HIS A 130 -23.63 5.91 -20.86
CA HIS A 130 -22.46 6.75 -21.08
C HIS A 130 -22.77 8.24 -20.92
N SER A 131 -23.86 8.73 -21.51
CA SER A 131 -24.26 10.14 -21.41
C SER A 131 -24.51 10.55 -19.95
N GLU A 132 -25.36 9.81 -19.25
CA GLU A 132 -25.77 10.11 -17.86
C GLU A 132 -24.57 10.08 -16.89
N VAL A 133 -23.67 9.10 -17.05
CA VAL A 133 -22.44 9.03 -16.26
C VAL A 133 -21.53 10.21 -16.57
N CYS A 134 -21.34 10.55 -17.85
CA CYS A 134 -20.50 11.68 -18.23
C CYS A 134 -21.05 13.01 -17.70
N GLU A 135 -22.36 13.23 -17.71
CA GLU A 135 -22.98 14.41 -17.11
C GLU A 135 -22.69 14.50 -15.60
N SER A 136 -22.77 13.37 -14.89
CA SER A 136 -22.47 13.30 -13.46
C SER A 136 -21.00 13.59 -13.17
N LEU A 137 -20.09 13.04 -13.99
CA LEU A 137 -18.65 13.32 -13.89
C LEU A 137 -18.33 14.78 -14.21
N HIS A 138 -18.98 15.39 -15.21
CA HIS A 138 -18.78 16.82 -15.51
C HIS A 138 -19.25 17.71 -14.35
N LYS A 139 -20.35 17.36 -13.68
CA LYS A 139 -20.85 18.14 -12.53
C LYS A 139 -19.82 18.21 -11.42
N VAL A 140 -19.17 17.09 -11.08
CA VAL A 140 -18.17 17.07 -10.00
C VAL A 140 -16.85 17.70 -10.39
N LEU A 141 -16.54 17.79 -11.68
CA LEU A 141 -15.36 18.50 -12.18
C LEU A 141 -15.51 20.02 -12.24
N LYS A 142 -16.72 20.59 -12.10
CA LYS A 142 -16.90 22.05 -12.20
C LYS A 142 -16.09 22.85 -11.19
N ASP A 143 -15.84 22.24 -10.03
CA ASP A 143 -15.20 22.90 -8.90
C ASP A 143 -13.74 22.45 -8.72
N VAL A 144 -13.19 21.65 -9.64
CA VAL A 144 -11.81 21.14 -9.56
C VAL A 144 -11.09 21.18 -10.91
N ASP A 145 -9.82 21.59 -10.90
CA ASP A 145 -8.99 21.62 -12.11
C ASP A 145 -8.36 20.26 -12.46
N ASP A 146 -8.10 19.41 -11.46
CA ASP A 146 -7.55 18.06 -11.62
C ASP A 146 -8.47 17.04 -10.95
N PHE A 147 -8.99 16.09 -11.75
CA PHE A 147 -9.88 15.04 -11.28
C PHE A 147 -9.25 14.17 -10.17
N ARG A 148 -7.92 14.12 -10.08
CA ARG A 148 -7.20 13.38 -9.02
C ARG A 148 -7.40 14.03 -7.65
N THR A 149 -7.87 15.27 -7.58
CA THR A 149 -8.21 15.95 -6.33
C THR A 149 -9.61 15.63 -5.83
N LEU A 150 -10.46 14.97 -6.64
CA LEU A 150 -11.78 14.52 -6.22
C LEU A 150 -11.65 13.53 -5.06
N SER A 151 -12.48 13.71 -4.03
CA SER A 151 -12.51 12.78 -2.90
C SER A 151 -12.99 11.39 -3.36
N SER A 152 -12.56 10.36 -2.63
CA SER A 152 -13.01 8.98 -2.83
C SER A 152 -14.54 8.87 -2.78
N ASP A 153 -15.17 9.55 -1.82
CA ASP A 153 -16.60 9.44 -1.54
C ASP A 153 -17.45 9.96 -2.69
N VAL A 154 -17.00 11.03 -3.35
CA VAL A 154 -17.70 11.62 -4.51
C VAL A 154 -17.71 10.63 -5.67
N LEU A 155 -16.57 10.00 -5.98
CA LEU A 155 -16.51 9.00 -7.04
C LEU A 155 -17.28 7.73 -6.70
N LEU A 156 -17.25 7.32 -5.43
CA LEU A 156 -18.00 6.18 -4.94
C LEU A 156 -19.50 6.39 -5.05
N ALA A 157 -19.99 7.60 -4.76
CA ALA A 157 -21.41 7.95 -4.93
C ALA A 157 -21.86 7.79 -6.38
N ILE A 158 -21.08 8.30 -7.35
CA ILE A 158 -21.37 8.15 -8.79
C ILE A 158 -21.36 6.68 -9.21
N ALA A 159 -20.36 5.91 -8.76
CA ALA A 159 -20.26 4.49 -9.07
C ALA A 159 -21.50 3.71 -8.61
N LYS A 160 -21.96 3.98 -7.39
CA LYS A 160 -23.18 3.39 -6.79
C LYS A 160 -24.44 3.82 -7.53
N GLU A 161 -24.62 5.11 -7.77
CA GLU A 161 -25.80 5.67 -8.45
C GLU A 161 -25.97 5.04 -9.83
N HIS A 162 -24.89 5.03 -10.62
CA HIS A 162 -24.95 4.56 -12.01
C HIS A 162 -24.69 3.07 -12.17
N GLN A 163 -24.38 2.35 -11.08
CA GLN A 163 -23.99 0.94 -11.10
C GLN A 163 -22.89 0.66 -12.14
N VAL A 164 -21.80 1.43 -12.04
CA VAL A 164 -20.60 1.30 -12.88
C VAL A 164 -19.36 1.24 -11.99
N SER A 165 -18.32 0.56 -12.46
CA SER A 165 -17.09 0.43 -11.66
C SER A 165 -16.36 1.77 -11.51
N LEU A 166 -15.73 1.95 -10.36
CA LEU A 166 -14.79 3.04 -10.11
C LEU A 166 -13.66 3.08 -11.16
N GLY A 167 -13.16 1.90 -11.58
CA GLY A 167 -12.16 1.81 -12.64
C GLY A 167 -12.66 2.34 -13.99
N ALA A 168 -13.94 2.17 -14.33
CA ALA A 168 -14.52 2.72 -15.56
C ALA A 168 -14.64 4.24 -15.50
N LEU A 169 -15.02 4.79 -14.34
CA LEU A 169 -15.05 6.25 -14.13
C LEU A 169 -13.65 6.84 -14.26
N TRP A 170 -12.66 6.24 -13.60
CA TRP A 170 -11.27 6.69 -13.66
C TRP A 170 -10.70 6.66 -15.08
N ASN A 171 -10.97 5.58 -15.82
CA ASN A 171 -10.56 5.48 -17.22
C ASN A 171 -11.20 6.56 -18.11
N GLN A 172 -12.41 7.04 -17.75
CA GLN A 172 -13.06 8.12 -18.49
C GLN A 172 -12.34 9.46 -18.28
N PHE A 173 -11.95 9.78 -17.05
CA PHE A 173 -11.14 10.97 -16.78
C PHE A 173 -9.80 10.94 -17.51
N GLU A 174 -9.10 9.81 -17.48
CA GLU A 174 -7.82 9.66 -18.20
C GLU A 174 -7.97 9.78 -19.72
N LYS A 175 -9.16 9.50 -20.29
CA LYS A 175 -9.42 9.75 -21.70
C LYS A 175 -9.61 11.25 -21.96
N TRP A 176 -10.37 11.94 -21.13
CA TRP A 176 -10.56 13.39 -21.27
C TRP A 176 -9.25 14.17 -21.13
N GLU A 177 -8.40 13.79 -20.18
CA GLU A 177 -7.07 14.38 -20.02
C GLU A 177 -6.22 14.20 -21.29
N ARG A 178 -6.15 12.97 -21.84
CA ARG A 178 -5.40 12.69 -23.07
C ARG A 178 -5.90 13.49 -24.27
N VAL A 179 -7.22 13.67 -24.41
CA VAL A 179 -7.81 14.48 -25.48
C VAL A 179 -7.44 15.95 -25.31
N ASN A 180 -7.58 16.50 -24.09
CA ASN A 180 -7.23 17.88 -23.80
C ASN A 180 -5.73 18.17 -24.01
N GLU A 181 -4.84 17.23 -23.68
CA GLU A 181 -3.41 17.35 -23.92
C GLU A 181 -3.07 17.35 -25.42
N GLN A 182 -3.73 16.50 -26.21
CA GLN A 182 -3.56 16.45 -27.67
C GLN A 182 -4.04 17.75 -28.34
N GLU A 183 -5.15 18.33 -27.88
CA GLU A 183 -5.67 19.60 -28.40
C GLU A 183 -4.77 20.80 -28.07
N LYS A 184 -4.10 20.77 -26.91
CA LYS A 184 -3.15 21.82 -26.50
C LYS A 184 -1.80 21.74 -27.21
N ASN A 185 -1.45 20.57 -27.76
CA ASN A 185 -0.15 20.34 -28.39
C ASN A 185 -0.34 19.57 -29.72
N PRO A 186 -1.01 20.17 -30.72
CA PRO A 186 -1.17 19.55 -32.03
C PRO A 186 0.21 19.46 -32.69
N ALA A 187 0.60 18.24 -33.08
CA ALA A 187 1.85 17.97 -33.78
C ALA A 187 1.96 18.75 -35.11
#